data_AF-A0A0R2FKL2-F1
#
_entry.id   AF-A0A0R2FKL2-F1
#
_cell.length_a   1.000
_cell.length_b   1.000
_cell.length_c   1.000
_cell.angle_alpha   90.00
_cell.angle_beta   90.00
_cell.angle_gamma   90.00
#
_symmetry.space_group_name_H-M   'P 1'
#
loop_
_entity.id
_entity.type
_entity.pdbx_description
1 polymer ?
#
loop_
_entity_poly.entity_id
_entity_poly.type
_entity_poly.pdbx_seq_one_letter_code
_entity_poly.pdbx_strand_id
1 'polypeptide(L)'
;MLPRIDEGDFLNKRELYDGFSDLGAEAQKMIEKIELIKAEMTKVIEKNAELEIENQHLRAHLKELEEQKQSDEQGGLSKSRKNLEMLYEEGFHVCNVDSMYGTRRINDEPCVFCQDVIYGERRQ
;
A
#
# COMPACT_ATOMS: atom_id res chain seq x y z
N MET A 1 10.55 85.22 8.69
CA MET A 1 9.42 84.50 9.34
C MET A 1 9.51 83.06 8.86
N LEU A 2 10.11 82.17 9.66
CA LEU A 2 10.19 80.74 9.30
C LEU A 2 8.82 80.10 9.58
N PRO A 3 8.30 79.25 8.69
CA PRO A 3 7.04 78.58 8.93
C PRO A 3 7.22 77.61 10.11
N ARG A 4 6.35 77.71 11.11
CA ARG A 4 6.24 76.69 12.16
C ARG A 4 5.79 75.41 11.47
N ILE A 5 6.65 74.40 11.44
CA ILE A 5 6.26 73.05 11.05
C ILE A 5 5.29 72.57 12.13
N ASP A 6 4.06 72.24 11.71
CA ASP A 6 2.98 71.78 12.58
C ASP A 6 3.37 70.39 13.13
N GLU A 7 3.72 70.31 14.42
CA GLU A 7 4.19 69.08 15.06
C GLU A 7 3.18 67.91 14.94
N GLY A 8 1.89 68.22 14.78
CA GLY A 8 0.81 67.24 14.57
C GLY A 8 0.84 66.53 13.21
N ASP A 9 1.33 67.17 12.15
CA ASP A 9 1.42 66.56 10.80
C ASP A 9 2.56 65.53 10.74
N PHE A 10 3.66 65.82 11.45
CA PHE A 10 4.81 64.91 11.54
C PHE A 10 4.49 63.64 12.34
N LEU A 11 3.74 63.76 13.45
CA LEU A 11 3.29 62.62 14.26
C LEU A 11 2.37 61.69 13.45
N ASN A 12 1.43 62.24 12.68
CA ASN A 12 0.51 61.46 11.84
C ASN A 12 1.25 60.67 10.74
N LYS A 13 2.24 61.31 10.10
CA LYS A 13 3.06 60.66 9.07
C LYS A 13 3.90 59.50 9.62
N ARG A 14 4.35 59.60 10.87
CA ARG A 14 5.08 58.54 11.56
C ARG A 14 4.18 57.36 11.92
N GLU A 15 3.00 57.63 12.47
CA GLU A 15 2.01 56.58 12.77
C GLU A 15 1.58 55.81 11.52
N LEU A 16 1.39 56.50 10.39
CA LEU A 16 1.12 55.85 9.11
C LEU A 16 2.28 54.98 8.64
N TYR A 17 3.52 55.46 8.76
CA TYR A 17 4.71 54.68 8.40
C TYR A 17 4.85 53.43 9.26
N ASP A 18 4.65 53.57 10.57
CA ASP A 18 4.70 52.46 11.53
C ASP A 18 3.60 51.43 11.22
N GLY A 19 2.37 51.88 10.90
CA GLY A 19 1.28 51.00 10.48
C GLY A 19 1.54 50.27 9.15
N PHE A 20 2.18 50.92 8.16
CA PHE A 20 2.62 50.26 6.93
C PHE A 20 3.74 49.24 7.18
N SER A 21 4.67 49.56 8.08
CA SER A 21 5.74 48.65 8.50
C SER A 21 5.16 47.40 9.18
N ASP A 22 4.19 47.58 10.08
CA ASP A 22 3.51 46.49 10.77
C ASP A 22 2.72 45.61 9.80
N LEU A 23 1.98 46.21 8.85
CA LEU A 23 1.29 45.45 7.80
C LEU A 23 2.28 44.65 6.93
N GLY A 24 3.44 45.24 6.61
CA GLY A 24 4.50 44.55 5.90
C GLY A 24 5.05 43.35 6.67
N ALA A 25 5.25 43.50 7.97
CA ALA A 25 5.69 42.41 8.84
C ALA A 25 4.63 41.30 8.97
N GLU A 26 3.35 41.66 9.01
CA GLU A 26 2.25 40.69 9.05
C GLU A 26 2.12 39.94 7.71
N ALA A 27 2.25 40.64 6.58
CA ALA A 27 2.30 40.01 5.26
C ALA A 27 3.46 39.01 5.15
N GLN A 28 4.64 39.37 5.66
CA GLN A 28 5.80 38.48 5.68
C GLN A 28 5.52 37.20 6.49
N LYS A 29 4.91 37.33 7.68
CA LYS A 29 4.50 36.18 8.50
C LYS A 29 3.46 35.31 7.79
N MET A 30 2.55 35.90 7.02
CA MET A 30 1.59 35.13 6.22
C MET A 30 2.27 34.33 5.12
N ILE A 31 3.24 34.92 4.43
CA ILE A 31 4.03 34.22 3.40
C ILE A 31 4.76 33.02 4.00
N GLU A 32 5.39 33.19 5.17
CA GLU A 32 6.06 32.09 5.88
C GLU A 32 5.09 30.96 6.22
N LYS A 33 3.88 31.28 6.70
CA LYS A 33 2.84 30.28 6.97
C LYS A 33 2.40 29.55 5.70
N ILE A 34 2.27 30.25 4.58
CA ILE A 34 1.90 29.64 3.29
C ILE A 34 2.96 28.64 2.84
N GLU A 35 4.25 28.98 2.95
CA GLU A 35 5.33 28.04 2.59
C GLU A 35 5.35 26.81 3.51
N LEU A 36 5.08 26.97 4.82
CA LEU A 36 4.94 25.83 5.74
C LEU A 36 3.75 24.92 5.35
N ILE A 37 2.59 25.50 5.07
CA ILE A 37 1.40 24.73 4.66
C ILE A 37 1.67 24.00 3.35
N LYS A 38 2.31 24.64 2.37
CA LYS A 38 2.69 24.02 1.11
C LYS A 38 3.62 22.83 1.32
N ALA A 39 4.61 22.95 2.20
CA ALA A 39 5.52 21.84 2.53
C ALA A 39 4.78 20.65 3.15
N GLU A 40 3.86 20.90 4.08
CA GLU A 40 3.04 19.84 4.67
C GLU A 40 2.06 19.22 3.65
N MET A 41 1.49 20.04 2.76
CA MET A 41 0.61 19.57 1.69
C MET A 41 1.34 18.65 0.72
N THR A 42 2.61 18.95 0.38
CA THR A 42 3.44 18.05 -0.44
C THR A 42 3.57 16.69 0.22
N LYS A 43 3.88 16.62 1.53
CA LYS A 43 3.98 15.34 2.25
C LYS A 43 2.67 14.56 2.23
N VAL A 44 1.54 15.24 2.38
CA VAL A 44 0.21 14.62 2.32
C VAL A 44 -0.08 14.05 0.94
N ILE A 45 0.27 14.78 -0.13
CA ILE A 45 0.10 14.31 -1.52
C ILE A 45 0.96 13.07 -1.77
N GLU A 46 2.24 13.11 -1.38
CA GLU A 46 3.15 11.97 -1.51
C GLU A 46 2.60 10.75 -0.77
N LYS A 47 2.15 10.93 0.48
CA LYS A 47 1.60 9.83 1.25
C LYS A 47 0.30 9.28 0.65
N ASN A 48 -0.53 10.14 0.08
CA ASN A 48 -1.75 9.72 -0.59
C ASN A 48 -1.44 8.86 -1.83
N ALA A 49 -0.49 9.29 -2.66
CA ALA A 49 -0.07 8.52 -3.83
C ALA A 49 0.48 7.12 -3.45
N GLU A 50 1.27 7.02 -2.38
CA GLU A 50 1.71 5.73 -1.85
C GLU A 50 0.53 4.83 -1.45
N LEU A 51 -0.45 5.39 -0.72
CA LEU A 51 -1.62 4.66 -0.26
C LEU A 51 -2.53 4.24 -1.42
N GLU A 52 -2.66 5.06 -2.46
CA GLU A 52 -3.42 4.69 -3.66
C GLU A 52 -2.80 3.49 -4.37
N ILE A 53 -1.48 3.47 -4.52
CA ILE A 53 -0.75 2.34 -5.13
C ILE A 53 -0.92 1.07 -4.27
N GLU A 54 -0.74 1.18 -2.96
CA GLU A 54 -0.93 0.05 -2.04
C GLU A 54 -2.38 -0.48 -2.10
N ASN A 55 -3.37 0.41 -2.12
CA ASN A 55 -4.77 0.03 -2.23
C ASN A 55 -5.06 -0.72 -3.53
N GLN A 56 -4.48 -0.28 -4.66
CA GLN A 56 -4.60 -0.97 -5.94
C GLN A 56 -4.00 -2.37 -5.89
N HIS A 57 -2.80 -2.52 -5.31
CA HIS A 57 -2.15 -3.83 -5.14
C HIS A 57 -2.98 -4.78 -4.25
N LEU A 58 -3.50 -4.27 -3.13
CA LEU A 58 -4.35 -5.05 -2.23
C LEU A 58 -5.63 -5.52 -2.94
N ARG A 59 -6.28 -4.66 -3.73
CA ARG A 59 -7.46 -5.04 -4.51
C ARG A 59 -7.15 -6.08 -5.57
N ALA A 60 -6.02 -5.95 -6.27
CA ALA A 60 -5.58 -6.95 -7.25
C ALA A 60 -5.37 -8.32 -6.57
N HIS A 61 -4.67 -8.35 -5.45
CA HIS A 61 -4.43 -9.60 -4.71
C HIS A 61 -5.73 -10.20 -4.15
N LEU A 62 -6.66 -9.39 -3.65
CA LEU A 62 -7.98 -9.88 -3.22
C LEU A 62 -8.76 -10.51 -4.38
N LYS A 63 -8.73 -9.89 -5.57
CA LYS A 63 -9.36 -10.45 -6.77
C LYS A 63 -8.76 -11.80 -7.16
N GLU A 64 -7.43 -11.92 -7.13
CA GLU A 64 -6.76 -13.20 -7.38
C GLU A 64 -7.17 -14.29 -6.38
N LEU A 65 -7.31 -13.94 -5.10
CA LEU A 65 -7.77 -14.88 -4.08
C LEU A 65 -9.23 -15.27 -4.26
N GLU A 66 -10.10 -14.35 -4.68
CA GLU A 66 -11.50 -14.63 -5.00
C GLU A 66 -11.63 -15.55 -6.22
N GLU A 67 -10.87 -15.29 -7.28
CA GLU A 67 -10.80 -16.15 -8.47
C GLU A 67 -10.29 -17.55 -8.11
N GLN A 68 -9.29 -17.65 -7.23
CA GLN A 68 -8.79 -18.93 -6.71
C GLN A 68 -9.87 -19.68 -5.92
N LYS A 69 -10.62 -19.00 -5.05
CA LYS A 69 -11.74 -19.62 -4.31
C LYS A 69 -12.84 -20.12 -5.24
N GLN A 70 -13.23 -19.35 -6.25
CA GLN A 70 -14.23 -19.79 -7.23
C GLN A 70 -13.75 -21.00 -8.04
N SER A 71 -12.44 -21.08 -8.35
CA SER A 71 -11.86 -22.25 -9.02
C SER A 71 -11.85 -23.52 -8.14
N ASP A 72 -11.87 -23.36 -6.82
CA ASP A 72 -11.97 -24.44 -5.84
C ASP A 72 -13.44 -24.84 -5.58
N GLU A 73 -14.40 -23.91 -5.70
CA GLU A 73 -15.85 -24.17 -5.55
C GLU A 73 -16.51 -24.83 -6.78
N GLN A 74 -15.94 -24.69 -7.98
CA GLN A 74 -16.45 -25.31 -9.23
C GLN A 74 -16.16 -26.83 -9.36
N GLY A 75 -15.86 -27.52 -8.25
CA GLY A 75 -15.73 -28.98 -8.22
C GLY A 75 -14.37 -29.53 -8.67
N GLY A 76 -13.35 -28.68 -8.83
CA GLY A 76 -11.97 -29.10 -9.06
C GLY A 76 -11.22 -29.37 -7.76
N LEU A 77 -10.02 -29.95 -7.86
CA LEU A 77 -9.08 -30.04 -6.74
C LEU A 77 -8.81 -28.63 -6.17
N SER A 78 -8.70 -28.52 -4.84
CA SER A 78 -8.26 -27.27 -4.22
C SER A 78 -6.85 -26.88 -4.70
N LYS A 79 -6.48 -25.59 -4.66
CA LYS A 79 -5.11 -25.16 -5.06
C LYS A 79 -4.00 -25.98 -4.41
N SER A 80 -4.13 -26.28 -3.12
CA SER A 80 -3.17 -27.12 -2.40
C SER A 80 -3.09 -28.54 -2.98
N ARG A 81 -4.22 -29.12 -3.38
CA ARG A 81 -4.28 -30.43 -4.02
C ARG A 81 -3.77 -30.40 -5.47
N LYS A 82 -4.07 -29.35 -6.25
CA LYS A 82 -3.48 -29.11 -7.58
C LYS A 82 -1.95 -29.02 -7.51
N ASN A 83 -1.41 -28.38 -6.47
CA ASN A 83 0.03 -28.33 -6.26
C ASN A 83 0.63 -29.72 -5.94
N LEU A 84 -0.05 -30.53 -5.14
CA LEU A 84 0.38 -31.91 -4.86
C LEU A 84 0.26 -32.81 -6.11
N GLU A 85 -0.77 -32.60 -6.94
CA GLU A 85 -0.93 -33.23 -8.25
C GLU A 85 0.24 -32.90 -9.17
N MET A 86 0.61 -31.62 -9.30
CA MET A 86 1.75 -31.17 -10.10
C MET A 86 3.06 -31.83 -9.65
N LEU A 87 3.37 -31.83 -8.34
CA LEU A 87 4.56 -32.50 -7.80
C LEU A 87 4.54 -34.01 -8.06
N TYR A 88 3.37 -34.64 -8.01
CA TYR A 88 3.20 -36.05 -8.33
C TYR A 88 3.45 -36.34 -9.81
N GLU A 89 2.94 -35.50 -10.72
CA GLU A 89 3.16 -35.58 -12.17
C GLU A 89 4.64 -35.36 -12.55
N GLU A 90 5.37 -34.53 -11.79
CA GLU A 90 6.82 -34.36 -11.92
C GLU A 90 7.63 -35.59 -11.43
N GLY A 91 6.95 -36.58 -10.87
CA GLY A 91 7.55 -37.85 -10.46
C GLY A 91 8.00 -37.88 -9.00
N PHE A 92 7.45 -37.05 -8.11
CA PHE A 92 7.75 -37.09 -6.68
C PHE A 92 6.64 -37.75 -5.85
N HIS A 93 7.02 -38.37 -4.73
CA HIS A 93 6.07 -38.80 -3.71
C HIS A 93 5.57 -37.61 -2.89
N VAL A 94 4.26 -37.51 -2.72
CA VAL A 94 3.59 -36.51 -1.87
C VAL A 94 2.90 -37.13 -0.65
N CYS A 95 3.06 -38.45 -0.46
CA CYS A 95 2.58 -39.18 0.70
C CYS A 95 3.67 -39.27 1.78
N ASN A 96 3.24 -39.44 3.03
CA ASN A 96 4.13 -39.63 4.17
C ASN A 96 4.44 -41.11 4.46
N VAL A 97 4.06 -42.01 3.54
CA VAL A 97 4.30 -43.45 3.68
C VAL A 97 5.79 -43.73 3.51
N ASP A 98 6.34 -44.56 4.39
CA ASP A 98 7.74 -44.99 4.39
C ASP A 98 8.76 -43.84 4.27
N SER A 99 8.41 -42.67 4.80
CA SER A 99 9.24 -41.44 4.73
C SER A 99 9.65 -41.03 3.31
N MET A 100 8.83 -41.36 2.31
CA MET A 100 9.13 -41.11 0.90
C MET A 100 8.79 -39.69 0.43
N TYR A 101 8.18 -38.84 1.26
CA TYR A 101 7.79 -37.49 0.86
C TYR A 101 8.95 -36.71 0.22
N GLY A 102 8.74 -36.21 -1.00
CA GLY A 102 9.73 -35.49 -1.79
C GLY A 102 10.79 -36.36 -2.47
N THR A 103 10.75 -37.69 -2.31
CA THR A 103 11.63 -38.61 -3.06
C THR A 103 11.06 -38.89 -4.46
N ARG A 104 11.93 -39.27 -5.40
CA ARG A 104 11.54 -39.56 -6.78
C ARG A 104 10.89 -40.95 -6.88
N ARG A 105 9.78 -41.04 -7.60
CA ARG A 105 9.10 -42.30 -7.93
C ARG A 105 10.00 -43.13 -8.83
N ILE A 106 10.12 -44.42 -8.52
CA ILE A 106 10.91 -45.35 -9.31
C ILE A 106 10.12 -45.64 -10.59
N ASN A 107 10.72 -45.39 -11.76
CA ASN A 107 10.10 -45.61 -13.08
C ASN A 107 8.73 -44.95 -13.27
N ASP A 108 8.46 -43.84 -12.57
CA ASP A 108 7.16 -43.14 -12.57
C ASP A 108 5.97 -44.04 -12.18
N GLU A 109 6.21 -45.11 -11.43
CA GLU A 109 5.17 -46.05 -10.99
C GLU A 109 4.07 -45.33 -10.18
N PRO A 110 2.80 -45.67 -10.42
CA PRO A 110 1.68 -45.03 -9.73
C PRO A 110 1.70 -45.38 -8.24
N CYS A 111 1.58 -44.34 -7.39
CA CYS A 111 1.52 -44.52 -5.94
C CYS A 111 0.10 -44.26 -5.44
N VAL A 112 -0.58 -45.33 -5.00
CA VAL A 112 -1.96 -45.27 -4.50
C VAL A 112 -2.10 -44.30 -3.32
N PHE A 113 -1.11 -44.24 -2.43
CA PHE A 113 -1.13 -43.32 -1.30
C PHE A 113 -1.01 -41.85 -1.72
N CYS A 114 -0.24 -41.54 -2.77
CA CYS A 114 -0.20 -40.19 -3.32
C CYS A 114 -1.55 -39.81 -3.93
N GLN A 115 -2.18 -40.73 -4.67
CA GLN A 115 -3.50 -40.51 -5.25
C GLN A 115 -4.58 -40.29 -4.18
N ASP A 116 -4.54 -41.01 -3.06
CA ASP A 116 -5.46 -40.80 -1.95
C ASP A 116 -5.26 -39.42 -1.28
N VAL A 117 -4.01 -38.99 -1.11
CA VAL A 117 -3.70 -37.64 -0.60
C VAL A 117 -4.24 -36.54 -1.52
N ILE A 118 -4.13 -36.72 -2.84
CA ILE A 118 -4.54 -35.73 -3.85
C ILE A 118 -6.06 -35.74 -4.06
N TYR A 119 -6.65 -36.90 -4.33
CA TYR A 119 -8.04 -37.04 -4.78
C TYR A 119 -9.00 -37.63 -3.73
N GLY A 120 -8.48 -38.20 -2.64
CA GLY A 120 -9.30 -38.85 -1.62
C GLY A 120 -10.25 -37.87 -0.92
N GLU A 121 -11.49 -38.29 -0.66
CA GLU A 121 -12.43 -37.53 0.14
C GLU A 121 -12.08 -37.69 1.63
N ARG A 122 -11.59 -36.63 2.27
CA ARG A 122 -11.51 -36.63 3.74
C ARG A 122 -12.92 -36.44 4.30
N ARG A 123 -13.62 -37.54 4.55
CA ARG A 123 -14.73 -37.54 5.51
C ARG A 123 -14.14 -37.15 6.87
N GLN A 124 -14.51 -35.95 7.34
CA GLN A 124 -14.30 -35.55 8.72
C GLN A 124 -15.24 -36.34 9.63
#